data_AF-A0A2T0M109-F1
#
_entry.id   AF-A0A2T0M109-F1
#
_cell.length_a   1.000
_cell.length_b   1.000
_cell.length_c   1.000
_cell.angle_alpha   90.00
_cell.angle_beta   90.00
_cell.angle_gamma   90.00
#
_symmetry.space_group_name_H-M   'P 1'
#
loop_
_entity.id
_entity.type
_entity.pdbx_description
1 polymer ?
#
loop_
_entity_poly.entity_id
_entity_poly.type
_entity_poly.pdbx_seq_one_letter_code
_entity_poly.pdbx_strand_id
1 'polypeptide(L)'
;MNDVHGDLEATLVRRLEARGFSFEPGARPGDHTVVRAGSLDLFLRPTLSLPADELTEYVTAMAEDLRDEPDPPVDALSLVEIHIEEELTSVDADGRNHATAVGVRRGRGGRAEWFAERAEPAAGHAVPVEDADLEWRADRP
;
A
#
# COMPACT_ATOMS: atom_id res chain seq x y z
N MET A 1 24.37 -16.12 -7.19
CA MET A 1 23.53 -15.19 -7.98
C MET A 1 22.14 -15.33 -7.40
N ASN A 2 21.72 -14.36 -6.59
CA ASN A 2 20.39 -14.38 -5.99
C ASN A 2 19.36 -14.16 -7.10
N ASP A 3 18.34 -14.99 -7.09
CA ASP A 3 17.21 -14.96 -8.00
C ASP A 3 16.34 -13.75 -7.64
N VAL A 4 16.74 -12.55 -8.09
CA VAL A 4 15.97 -11.30 -7.88
C VAL A 4 14.67 -11.30 -8.71
N HIS A 5 14.50 -12.30 -9.57
CA HIS A 5 13.23 -12.62 -10.26
C HIS A 5 12.50 -13.80 -9.61
N GLY A 6 12.95 -14.27 -8.44
CA GLY A 6 12.18 -15.15 -7.60
C GLY A 6 10.83 -14.52 -7.27
N ASP A 7 9.81 -15.36 -7.06
CA ASP A 7 8.42 -15.01 -6.78
C ASP A 7 8.29 -13.72 -5.92
N LEU A 8 8.11 -12.57 -6.61
CA LEU A 8 8.07 -11.24 -6.00
C LEU A 8 6.85 -11.11 -5.10
N GLU A 9 5.73 -11.72 -5.50
CA GLU A 9 4.50 -11.81 -4.71
C GLU A 9 4.79 -12.51 -3.38
N ALA A 10 5.33 -13.74 -3.43
CA ALA A 10 5.64 -14.49 -2.21
C ALA A 10 6.67 -13.78 -1.32
N THR A 11 7.63 -13.07 -1.92
CA THR A 11 8.62 -12.28 -1.18
C THR A 11 7.96 -11.11 -0.47
N LEU A 12 7.12 -10.34 -1.16
CA LEU A 12 6.42 -9.19 -0.61
C LEU A 12 5.43 -9.60 0.49
N VAL A 13 4.63 -10.64 0.25
CA VAL A 13 3.70 -11.21 1.24
C VAL A 13 4.46 -11.62 2.50
N ARG A 14 5.57 -12.36 2.37
CA ARG A 14 6.39 -12.75 3.53
C ARG A 14 6.95 -11.55 4.31
N ARG A 15 7.35 -10.47 3.62
CA ARG A 15 7.83 -9.26 4.30
C ARG A 15 6.71 -8.58 5.08
N LEU A 16 5.52 -8.47 4.49
CA LEU A 16 4.34 -7.93 5.17
C LEU A 16 3.93 -8.81 6.36
N GLU A 17 3.92 -10.14 6.22
CA GLU A 17 3.66 -11.06 7.34
C GLU A 17 4.64 -10.86 8.50
N ALA A 18 5.93 -10.66 8.21
CA ALA A 18 6.94 -10.37 9.23
C ALA A 18 6.69 -9.04 9.98
N ARG A 19 5.90 -8.13 9.39
CA ARG A 19 5.46 -6.86 9.98
C ARG A 19 4.10 -6.96 10.69
N GLY A 20 3.54 -8.16 10.78
CA GLY A 20 2.29 -8.43 11.49
C GLY A 20 1.04 -8.30 10.62
N PHE A 21 1.17 -8.31 9.29
CA PHE A 21 0.03 -8.47 8.40
C PHE A 21 -0.41 -9.94 8.36
N SER A 22 -1.70 -10.17 8.12
CA SER A 22 -2.21 -11.51 7.84
C SER A 22 -3.17 -11.51 6.66
N PHE A 23 -3.10 -12.60 5.89
CA PHE A 23 -3.76 -12.73 4.61
C PHE A 23 -4.58 -14.02 4.55
N GLU A 24 -5.68 -13.97 3.81
CA GLU A 24 -6.38 -15.13 3.29
C GLU A 24 -6.25 -15.16 1.75
N PRO A 25 -6.31 -16.34 1.12
CA PRO A 25 -6.36 -16.43 -0.33
C PRO A 25 -7.51 -15.60 -0.90
N GLY A 26 -7.22 -14.78 -1.91
CA GLY A 26 -8.22 -14.00 -2.65
C GLY A 26 -8.94 -14.82 -3.72
N ALA A 27 -9.80 -14.13 -4.47
CA ALA A 27 -10.64 -14.75 -5.49
C ALA A 27 -9.88 -15.16 -6.76
N ARG A 28 -8.69 -14.58 -7.01
CA ARG A 28 -7.89 -14.78 -8.21
C ARG A 28 -6.41 -14.95 -7.83
N PRO A 29 -5.58 -15.55 -8.70
CA PRO A 29 -4.13 -15.56 -8.51
C PRO A 29 -3.59 -14.14 -8.32
N GLY A 30 -2.70 -13.95 -7.34
CA GLY A 30 -2.18 -12.64 -6.96
C GLY A 30 -3.07 -11.82 -6.03
N ASP A 31 -4.33 -12.20 -5.82
CA ASP A 31 -5.22 -11.50 -4.88
C ASP A 31 -5.12 -12.14 -3.48
N HIS A 32 -5.02 -11.28 -2.46
CA HIS A 32 -5.00 -11.65 -1.04
C HIS A 32 -6.03 -10.82 -0.30
N THR A 33 -6.86 -11.44 0.54
CA THR A 33 -7.73 -10.70 1.47
C THR A 33 -6.92 -10.35 2.71
N VAL A 34 -6.73 -9.06 2.99
CA VAL A 34 -6.01 -8.63 4.20
C VAL A 34 -6.94 -8.70 5.40
N VAL A 35 -6.60 -9.55 6.36
CA VAL A 35 -7.41 -9.76 7.57
C VAL A 35 -6.96 -8.83 8.68
N ARG A 36 -5.66 -8.56 8.76
CA ARG A 36 -5.04 -7.76 9.81
C ARG A 36 -3.84 -6.99 9.27
N ALA A 37 -3.62 -5.78 9.81
CA ALA A 37 -2.42 -4.97 9.59
C ALA A 37 -1.82 -4.58 10.94
N GLY A 38 -0.82 -5.34 11.41
CA GLY A 38 -0.17 -5.12 12.71
C GLY A 38 -1.14 -5.30 13.88
N SER A 39 -1.48 -4.21 14.58
CA SER A 39 -2.49 -4.22 15.65
C SER A 39 -3.92 -3.95 15.19
N LEU A 40 -4.11 -3.54 13.92
CA LEU A 40 -5.39 -3.13 13.37
C LEU A 40 -6.13 -4.31 12.75
N ASP A 41 -7.36 -4.54 13.20
CA ASP A 41 -8.31 -5.43 12.53
C ASP A 41 -9.03 -4.65 11.43
N LEU A 42 -8.88 -5.10 10.18
CA LEU A 42 -9.40 -4.38 9.02
C LEU A 42 -10.85 -4.82 8.74
N PHE A 43 -11.81 -4.00 9.17
CA PHE A 43 -13.24 -4.34 9.08
C PHE A 43 -13.75 -4.53 7.64
N LEU A 44 -13.18 -3.81 6.67
CA LEU A 44 -13.53 -3.93 5.25
C LEU A 44 -12.81 -5.08 4.55
N ARG A 45 -11.79 -5.66 5.20
CA ARG A 45 -10.96 -6.76 4.68
C ARG A 45 -10.49 -6.47 3.25
N PRO A 46 -9.66 -5.43 3.03
CA PRO A 46 -9.29 -4.98 1.71
C PRO A 46 -8.62 -6.10 0.89
N THR A 47 -8.78 -6.01 -0.43
CA THR A 47 -8.03 -6.88 -1.35
C THR A 47 -6.66 -6.29 -1.64
N LEU A 48 -5.60 -7.04 -1.34
CA LEU A 48 -4.26 -6.78 -1.84
C LEU A 48 -4.08 -7.52 -3.18
N SER A 49 -3.91 -6.78 -4.28
CA SER A 49 -3.77 -7.36 -5.63
C SER A 49 -2.34 -7.23 -6.12
N LEU A 50 -1.67 -8.38 -6.27
CA LEU A 50 -0.27 -8.53 -6.66
C LEU A 50 -0.11 -9.56 -7.81
N PRO A 51 -0.82 -9.41 -8.94
CA PRO A 51 -0.64 -10.34 -10.05
C PRO A 51 0.81 -10.27 -10.55
N ALA A 52 1.42 -11.45 -10.71
CA ALA A 52 2.88 -11.60 -10.86
C ALA A 52 3.46 -10.79 -12.04
N ASP A 53 2.78 -10.78 -13.19
CA ASP A 53 3.24 -10.08 -14.40
C ASP A 53 3.19 -8.55 -14.19
N GLU A 54 2.09 -8.01 -13.66
CA GLU A 54 1.96 -6.60 -13.32
C GLU A 54 2.96 -6.17 -12.25
N LEU A 55 3.15 -6.99 -11.20
CA LEU A 55 4.09 -6.67 -10.12
C LEU A 55 5.53 -6.62 -10.64
N THR A 56 5.91 -7.59 -11.47
CA THR A 56 7.23 -7.63 -12.08
C THR A 56 7.45 -6.42 -12.97
N GLU A 57 6.49 -6.08 -13.83
CA GLU A 57 6.57 -4.91 -14.69
C GLU A 57 6.66 -3.61 -13.88
N TYR A 58 5.84 -3.47 -12.84
CA TYR A 58 5.80 -2.28 -12.01
C TYR A 58 7.09 -2.07 -11.23
N VAL A 59 7.61 -3.11 -10.57
CA VAL A 59 8.89 -3.06 -9.84
C VAL A 59 10.05 -2.80 -10.79
N THR A 60 10.05 -3.41 -11.98
CA THR A 60 11.10 -3.16 -12.98
C THR A 60 11.08 -1.71 -13.44
N ALA A 61 9.91 -1.16 -13.74
CA ALA A 61 9.79 0.25 -14.14
C ALA A 61 10.25 1.21 -13.04
N MET A 62 9.89 0.92 -11.77
CA MET A 62 10.33 1.72 -10.63
C MET A 62 11.84 1.60 -10.37
N ALA A 63 12.43 0.42 -10.57
CA ALA A 63 13.87 0.22 -10.41
C ALA A 63 14.69 1.01 -11.44
N GLU A 64 14.17 1.24 -12.65
CA GLU A 64 14.81 2.11 -13.65
C GLU A 64 14.89 3.57 -13.18
N ASP A 65 13.88 4.05 -12.46
CA ASP A 65 13.86 5.38 -11.86
C ASP A 65 14.85 5.49 -10.68
N LEU A 66 15.17 4.36 -10.04
CA LEU A 66 16.10 4.24 -8.90
C LEU A 66 17.51 3.78 -9.32
N ARG A 67 17.85 3.79 -10.60
CA ARG A 67 19.09 3.17 -11.14
C ARG A 67 20.41 3.62 -10.49
N ASP A 68 20.41 4.77 -9.82
CA ASP A 68 21.59 5.33 -9.15
C ASP A 68 21.74 4.83 -7.69
N GLU A 69 20.75 4.10 -7.17
CA GLU A 69 20.78 3.48 -5.83
C GLU A 69 21.63 2.19 -5.79
N PRO A 70 22.09 1.75 -4.61
CA PRO A 70 22.94 0.57 -4.47
C PRO A 70 22.29 -0.75 -4.93
N ASP A 71 20.98 -0.92 -4.72
CA ASP A 71 20.23 -2.10 -5.14
C ASP A 71 18.81 -1.72 -5.63
N PRO A 72 18.69 -1.12 -6.83
CA PRO A 72 17.45 -0.53 -7.32
C PRO A 72 16.23 -1.47 -7.32
N PRO A 73 16.34 -2.77 -7.70
CA PRO A 73 15.23 -3.70 -7.61
C PRO A 73 14.76 -3.96 -6.17
N VAL A 74 15.69 -4.06 -5.22
CA VAL A 74 15.36 -4.25 -3.80
C VAL A 74 14.72 -3.00 -3.22
N ASP A 75 15.22 -1.82 -3.59
CA ASP A 75 14.68 -0.54 -3.15
C ASP A 75 13.28 -0.32 -3.72
N ALA A 76 13.06 -0.61 -5.01
CA ALA A 76 11.74 -0.56 -5.65
C ALA A 76 10.73 -1.48 -4.94
N LEU A 77 11.09 -2.74 -4.66
CA LEU A 77 10.21 -3.66 -3.93
C LEU A 77 9.92 -3.15 -2.51
N SER A 78 10.90 -2.51 -1.86
CA SER A 78 10.73 -1.95 -0.52
C SER A 78 9.83 -0.71 -0.52
N LEU A 79 9.82 0.08 -1.60
CA LEU A 79 8.84 1.16 -1.77
C LEU A 79 7.43 0.63 -1.97
N VAL A 80 7.25 -0.45 -2.74
CA VAL A 80 5.95 -1.12 -2.87
C VAL A 80 5.46 -1.62 -1.50
N GLU A 81 6.34 -2.23 -0.71
CA GLU A 81 6.05 -2.65 0.66
C GLU A 81 5.57 -1.47 1.53
N ILE A 82 6.28 -0.34 1.47
CA ILE A 82 5.92 0.88 2.21
C ILE A 82 4.55 1.41 1.78
N HIS A 83 4.28 1.54 0.48
CA HIS A 83 2.97 2.03 0.02
C HIS A 83 1.83 1.12 0.46
N ILE A 84 2.04 -0.20 0.46
CA ILE A 84 1.05 -1.15 0.98
C ILE A 84 0.83 -0.93 2.48
N GLU A 85 1.91 -0.79 3.26
CA GLU A 85 1.82 -0.52 4.70
C GLU A 85 1.06 0.77 4.98
N GLU A 86 1.39 1.86 4.28
CA GLU A 86 0.73 3.16 4.43
C GLU A 86 -0.77 3.08 4.15
N GLU A 87 -1.18 2.49 3.01
CA GLU A 87 -2.59 2.39 2.65
C GLU A 87 -3.40 1.52 3.61
N LEU A 88 -2.81 0.45 4.13
CA LEU A 88 -3.49 -0.51 4.99
C LEU A 88 -3.44 -0.14 6.49
N THR A 89 -2.58 0.79 6.89
CA THR A 89 -2.47 1.26 8.28
C THR A 89 -2.97 2.68 8.49
N SER A 90 -3.20 3.44 7.42
CA SER A 90 -3.81 4.78 7.50
C SER A 90 -5.22 4.69 8.08
N VAL A 91 -5.49 5.48 9.13
CA VAL A 91 -6.81 5.62 9.74
C VAL A 91 -7.36 7.02 9.47
N ASP A 92 -8.64 7.11 9.12
CA ASP A 92 -9.33 8.38 8.93
C ASP A 92 -9.77 8.99 10.28
N ALA A 93 -10.44 10.14 10.24
CA ALA A 93 -10.88 10.88 11.42
C ALA A 93 -11.85 10.09 12.33
N ASP A 94 -12.52 9.06 11.82
CA ASP A 94 -13.37 8.15 12.59
C ASP A 94 -12.60 7.01 13.26
N GLY A 95 -11.27 7.01 13.13
CA GLY A 95 -10.37 6.02 13.71
C GLY A 95 -10.35 4.68 12.97
N ARG A 96 -10.85 4.62 11.72
CA ARG A 96 -10.93 3.39 10.93
C ARG A 96 -10.13 3.50 9.64
N ASN A 97 -9.61 2.35 9.19
CA ASN A 97 -9.04 2.24 7.85
C ASN A 97 -10.16 1.95 6.84
N HIS A 98 -10.27 2.78 5.81
CA HIS A 98 -11.28 2.65 4.76
C HIS A 98 -10.77 2.02 3.47
N ALA A 99 -9.57 1.41 3.46
CA ALA A 99 -9.08 0.73 2.26
C ALA A 99 -10.02 -0.42 1.89
N THR A 100 -10.35 -0.51 0.61
CA THR A 100 -11.13 -1.62 0.02
C THR A 100 -10.28 -2.46 -0.91
N ALA A 101 -9.30 -1.85 -1.59
CA ALA A 101 -8.31 -2.58 -2.37
C ALA A 101 -7.03 -1.75 -2.57
N VAL A 102 -5.90 -2.43 -2.69
CA VAL A 102 -4.59 -1.81 -2.94
C VAL A 102 -3.71 -2.76 -3.75
N GLY A 103 -2.80 -2.22 -4.55
CA GLY A 103 -1.74 -2.98 -5.17
C GLY A 103 -1.43 -2.51 -6.57
N VAL A 104 -1.16 -3.46 -7.47
CA VAL A 104 -0.81 -3.18 -8.86
C VAL A 104 -1.85 -3.78 -9.80
N ARG A 105 -2.13 -3.06 -10.89
CA ARG A 105 -3.06 -3.53 -11.93
C ARG A 105 -2.63 -3.09 -13.31
N ARG A 106 -3.25 -3.69 -14.32
CA ARG A 106 -3.14 -3.24 -15.69
C ARG A 106 -3.93 -1.94 -15.89
N GLY A 107 -3.21 -0.85 -16.13
CA GLY A 107 -3.79 0.47 -16.43
C GLY A 107 -4.35 0.60 -17.84
N ARG A 108 -5.03 1.72 -18.11
CA ARG A 108 -5.65 2.00 -19.43
C ARG A 108 -4.65 2.05 -20.59
N GLY A 109 -3.39 2.37 -20.31
CA GLY A 109 -2.30 2.37 -21.29
C GLY A 109 -1.65 1.00 -21.53
N GLY A 110 -2.20 -0.07 -20.94
CA GLY A 110 -1.61 -1.41 -21.02
C GLY A 110 -0.34 -1.60 -20.20
N ARG A 111 0.02 -0.62 -19.35
CA ARG A 111 1.15 -0.68 -18.41
C ARG A 111 0.68 -1.04 -17.01
N ALA A 112 1.54 -1.68 -16.23
CA ALA A 112 1.27 -1.86 -14.81
C ALA A 112 1.27 -0.51 -14.09
N GLU A 113 0.28 -0.28 -13.23
CA GLU A 113 0.12 0.93 -12.43
C GLU A 113 -0.23 0.60 -10.98
N TRP A 114 0.16 1.47 -10.07
CA TRP A 114 -0.32 1.44 -8.68
C TRP A 114 -1.78 1.86 -8.60
N PHE A 115 -2.54 1.25 -7.70
CA PHE A 115 -3.87 1.71 -7.34
C PHE A 115 -4.13 1.55 -5.83
N ALA A 116 -4.94 2.47 -5.31
CA ALA A 116 -5.50 2.39 -3.97
C ALA A 116 -6.96 2.85 -4.03
N GLU A 117 -7.85 2.02 -3.50
CA GLU A 117 -9.29 2.25 -3.47
C GLU A 117 -9.73 2.31 -2.01
N ARG A 118 -10.55 3.32 -1.69
CA ARG A 118 -11.07 3.56 -0.36
C ARG A 118 -12.59 3.71 -0.42
N ALA A 119 -13.28 3.18 0.58
CA ALA A 119 -14.68 3.49 0.80
C ALA A 119 -14.82 4.97 1.19
N GLU A 120 -15.89 5.62 0.72
CA GLU A 120 -16.21 6.96 1.21
C GLU A 120 -16.55 6.85 2.71
N PRO A 121 -15.94 7.70 3.57
CA PRO A 121 -16.35 7.81 4.95
C PRO A 121 -17.85 8.14 4.98
N ALA A 122 -18.63 7.44 5.81
CA ALA A 122 -20.03 7.78 5.98
C ALA A 122 -20.15 9.27 6.33
N ALA A 123 -20.85 10.06 5.51
CA ALA A 123 -21.02 11.49 5.71
C ALA A 123 -21.66 11.75 7.08
N GLY A 124 -20.83 12.01 8.08
CA GLY A 124 -21.27 12.12 9.45
C GLY A 124 -20.13 12.63 10.30
N HIS A 125 -20.21 13.91 10.65
CA HIS A 125 -19.30 14.68 11.50
C HIS A 125 -18.05 15.20 10.79
N ALA A 126 -18.28 15.96 9.70
CA ALA A 126 -17.51 17.18 9.57
C ALA A 126 -17.82 18.02 10.82
N VAL A 127 -17.01 17.87 11.87
CA VAL A 127 -16.99 18.85 12.95
C VAL A 127 -16.62 20.16 12.23
N PRO A 128 -17.46 21.21 12.28
CA PRO A 128 -17.03 22.48 11.73
C PRO A 128 -15.74 22.84 12.44
N VAL A 129 -14.65 22.88 11.69
CA VAL A 129 -13.44 23.53 12.16
C VAL A 129 -13.89 24.98 12.30
N GLU A 130 -14.25 25.39 13.52
CA GLU A 130 -14.26 26.82 13.81
C GLU A 130 -12.86 27.29 13.40
N ASP A 131 -12.79 28.31 12.55
CA ASP A 131 -11.56 29.02 12.20
C ASP A 131 -10.98 29.63 13.48
N ALA A 132 -10.45 28.79 14.36
CA ALA A 132 -9.68 29.20 15.52
C ALA A 132 -8.30 29.50 14.96
N ASP A 133 -8.14 30.73 14.47
CA ASP A 133 -6.89 31.41 14.12
C ASP A 133 -5.62 30.57 14.38
N LEU A 134 -5.34 29.62 13.48
CA LEU A 134 -4.10 28.85 13.49
C LEU A 134 -3.00 29.72 12.87
N GLU A 135 -2.71 30.86 13.51
CA GLU A 135 -1.50 31.61 13.22
C GLU A 135 -0.30 30.82 13.75
N TRP A 136 0.45 30.20 12.85
CA TRP A 136 1.76 29.65 13.15
C TRP A 136 2.70 30.81 13.52
N ARG A 137 2.99 30.97 14.82
CA ARG A 137 4.01 31.90 15.30
C ARG A 137 5.28 31.13 15.61
N ALA A 138 6.32 31.36 14.82
CA ALA A 138 7.65 30.89 15.17
C ALA A 138 8.12 31.61 16.45
N ASP A 139 8.45 30.86 17.49
CA ASP A 139 9.23 31.40 18.59
C ASP A 139 10.60 31.84 18.04
N ARG A 140 10.94 33.12 18.21
CA ARG A 140 12.27 33.63 17.85
C ARG A 140 13.29 33.30 18.95
N PRO A 141 14.55 33.01 18.58
CA PRO A 141 15.62 32.67 19.51
C PRO A 141 16.01 33.82 20.45
#